data_AF-A0A928Z2P1-F1
#
_entry.id   AF-A0A928Z2P1-F1
#
_cell.length_a   1.000
_cell.length_b   1.000
_cell.length_c   1.000
_cell.angle_alpha   90.00
_cell.angle_beta   90.00
_cell.angle_gamma   90.00
#
_symmetry.space_group_name_H-M   'P 1'
#
loop_
_entity.id
_entity.type
_entity.pdbx_description
1 polymer ?
#
loop_
_entity_poly.entity_id
_entity_poly.type
_entity_poly.pdbx_seq_one_letter_code
_entity_poly.pdbx_strand_id
1 'polypeptide(L)'
;MNLLKNLRGGALMSIGYMLSPLSWWNDLFFNLPIALVFGYGASWINTSWFIPGTIVGYWLSNVLGMVMMQFGAVDMFLPDEKRNPTRDLWIGFGSSTLYTVVVSALVYFHILNIPDFLTDLKP
;
A
#
# COMPACT_ATOMS: atom_id res chain seq x y z
N MET A 1 9.30 28.91 -9.99
CA MET A 1 8.56 27.63 -10.09
C MET A 1 9.39 26.56 -9.43
N ASN A 2 8.90 26.04 -8.31
CA ASN A 2 9.73 25.57 -7.18
C ASN A 2 10.37 24.21 -7.43
N LEU A 3 11.65 24.19 -7.82
CA LEU A 3 12.51 23.00 -7.79
C LEU A 3 12.40 22.24 -6.45
N LEU A 4 12.24 22.99 -5.35
CA LEU A 4 12.06 22.46 -4.00
C LEU A 4 10.77 21.63 -3.83
N LYS A 5 9.66 22.00 -4.50
CA LYS A 5 8.40 21.24 -4.47
C LYS A 5 8.58 19.90 -5.18
N ASN A 6 9.22 19.90 -6.35
CA ASN A 6 9.47 18.68 -7.12
C ASN A 6 10.46 17.73 -6.43
N LEU A 7 11.51 18.26 -5.80
CA LEU A 7 12.46 17.49 -4.99
C LEU A 7 11.81 16.92 -3.73
N ARG A 8 11.01 17.71 -3.01
CA ARG A 8 10.30 17.26 -1.81
C ARG A 8 9.28 16.18 -2.14
N GLY A 9 8.52 16.38 -3.21
CA GLY A 9 7.58 15.38 -3.72
C GLY A 9 8.30 14.09 -4.13
N GLY A 10 9.40 14.20 -4.89
CA GLY A 10 10.23 13.06 -5.31
C GLY A 10 10.78 12.26 -4.14
N ALA A 11 11.29 12.95 -3.12
CA ALA A 11 11.76 12.34 -1.89
C ALA A 11 10.61 11.69 -1.10
N LEU A 12 9.45 12.33 -1.00
CA LEU A 12 8.27 11.75 -0.33
C LEU A 12 7.74 10.51 -1.06
N MET A 13 7.79 10.50 -2.39
CA MET A 13 7.36 9.34 -3.19
C MET A 13 8.35 8.18 -3.08
N SER A 14 9.66 8.44 -3.14
CA SER A 14 10.67 7.39 -2.96
C SER A 14 10.66 6.84 -1.53
N ILE A 15 10.63 7.73 -0.52
CA ILE A 15 10.53 7.34 0.89
C ILE A 15 9.21 6.60 1.15
N GLY A 16 8.09 7.08 0.61
CA GLY A 16 6.79 6.41 0.69
C GLY A 16 6.80 5.04 0.03
N TYR A 17 7.49 4.87 -1.10
CA TYR A 17 7.68 3.56 -1.75
C TYR A 17 8.56 2.62 -0.94
N MET A 18 9.60 3.14 -0.28
CA MET A 18 10.43 2.38 0.65
C MET A 18 9.66 1.98 1.92
N LEU A 19 8.69 2.80 2.34
CA LEU A 19 7.84 2.58 3.52
C LEU A 19 6.53 1.82 3.25
N SER A 20 6.21 1.55 1.98
CA SER A 20 4.96 0.93 1.56
C SER A 20 5.08 -0.59 1.39
N PRO A 21 3.98 -1.33 1.62
CA PRO A 21 3.93 -2.78 1.41
C PRO A 21 4.16 -3.21 -0.05
N LEU A 22 4.22 -2.28 -1.01
CA LEU A 22 4.60 -2.56 -2.40
C LEU A 22 6.09 -2.91 -2.57
N SER A 23 6.95 -2.55 -1.60
CA SER A 23 8.35 -2.94 -1.57
C SER A 23 8.51 -4.21 -0.73
N TRP A 24 8.87 -5.34 -1.34
CA TRP A 24 9.02 -6.63 -0.63
C TRP A 24 10.03 -6.61 0.52
N TRP A 25 10.97 -5.65 0.53
CA TRP A 25 11.97 -5.48 1.59
C TRP A 25 11.52 -4.51 2.70
N ASN A 26 10.43 -3.77 2.51
CA ASN A 26 9.91 -2.78 3.46
C ASN A 26 9.60 -3.42 4.82
N ASP A 27 8.97 -4.58 4.79
CA ASP A 27 8.56 -5.30 5.99
C ASP A 27 9.74 -5.59 6.91
N LEU A 28 10.86 -6.02 6.33
CA LEU A 28 12.05 -6.40 7.09
C LEU A 28 12.75 -5.20 7.74
N PHE A 29 12.84 -4.07 7.03
CA PHE A 29 13.67 -2.95 7.45
C PHE A 29 12.92 -1.82 8.16
N PHE A 30 11.61 -1.67 7.94
CA PHE A 30 10.82 -0.58 8.52
C PHE A 30 9.65 -1.10 9.32
N ASN A 31 8.81 -1.92 8.71
CA ASN A 31 7.51 -2.31 9.27
C ASN A 31 7.68 -3.16 10.54
N LEU A 32 8.58 -4.17 10.52
CA LEU A 32 8.88 -4.99 11.69
C LEU A 32 9.59 -4.22 12.82
N PRO A 33 10.64 -3.42 12.58
CA PRO A 33 11.24 -2.59 13.63
C PRO A 33 10.24 -1.64 14.29
N ILE A 34 9.41 -0.93 13.51
CA ILE A 34 8.39 -0.03 14.04
C ILE A 34 7.35 -0.80 14.85
N ALA A 35 6.90 -1.95 14.33
CA ALA A 35 5.97 -2.83 15.02
C ALA A 35 6.51 -3.34 16.36
N LEU A 36 7.79 -3.73 16.41
CA LEU A 36 8.44 -4.18 17.65
C LEU A 36 8.57 -3.05 18.67
N VAL A 37 8.91 -1.83 18.24
CA VAL A 37 8.94 -0.64 19.11
C VAL A 37 7.55 -0.37 19.67
N PHE A 38 6.50 -0.46 18.84
CA PHE A 38 5.12 -0.28 19.28
C PHE A 38 4.67 -1.37 20.27
N GLY A 39 4.99 -2.63 19.97
CA GLY A 39 4.72 -3.75 20.87
C GLY A 39 5.48 -3.64 22.19
N TYR A 40 6.74 -3.20 22.16
CA TYR A 40 7.53 -2.96 23.34
C TYR A 40 6.94 -1.82 24.19
N GLY A 41 6.50 -0.72 23.56
CA GLY A 41 5.79 0.36 24.25
C GLY A 41 4.47 -0.10 24.88
N ALA A 42 3.69 -0.93 24.17
CA ALA A 42 2.47 -1.54 24.70
C ALA A 42 2.77 -2.49 25.88
N SER A 43 3.91 -3.18 25.86
CA SER A 43 4.32 -4.09 26.92
C SER A 43 4.62 -3.40 28.25
N TRP A 44 4.92 -2.09 28.25
CA TRP A 44 5.07 -1.30 29.48
C TRP A 44 3.76 -1.11 30.24
N ILE A 45 2.63 -1.12 29.53
CA ILE A 45 1.30 -1.06 30.17
C ILE A 45 0.89 -2.46 30.64
N ASN A 46 1.10 -3.47 29.81
CA ASN A 46 0.85 -4.86 30.15
C ASN A 46 1.70 -5.79 29.29
N THR A 47 2.52 -6.66 29.87
CA THR A 47 3.39 -7.60 29.15
C THR A 47 2.63 -8.46 28.13
N SER A 48 1.36 -8.79 28.41
CA SER A 48 0.50 -9.59 27.52
C SER A 48 0.10 -8.84 26.24
N TRP A 49 0.26 -7.52 26.21
CA TRP A 49 -0.10 -6.65 25.08
C TRP A 49 1.04 -6.49 24.07
N PHE A 50 2.18 -7.14 24.28
CA PHE A 50 3.29 -7.13 23.33
C PHE A 50 2.85 -7.59 21.94
N ILE A 51 2.26 -8.78 21.83
CA ILE A 51 1.84 -9.37 20.55
C ILE A 51 0.72 -8.52 19.89
N PRO A 52 -0.39 -8.17 20.58
CA PRO A 52 -1.39 -7.27 20.01
C PRO A 52 -0.82 -5.91 19.58
N GLY A 53 0.09 -5.34 20.39
CA GLY A 53 0.73 -4.05 20.12
C GLY A 53 1.64 -4.10 18.89
N THR A 54 2.37 -5.20 18.69
CA THR A 54 3.17 -5.41 17.47
C THR A 54 2.28 -5.53 16.24
N ILE A 55 1.16 -6.26 16.32
CA ILE A 55 0.21 -6.39 15.20
C ILE A 55 -0.38 -5.02 14.83
N VAL A 56 -0.83 -4.26 15.83
CA VAL A 56 -1.37 -2.92 15.63
C VAL A 56 -0.30 -1.97 15.09
N GLY A 57 0.93 -2.05 15.62
CA GLY A 57 2.06 -1.27 15.15
C GLY A 57 2.38 -1.53 13.68
N TYR A 58 2.47 -2.80 13.29
CA TYR A 58 2.70 -3.22 11.90
C TYR A 58 1.58 -2.76 10.96
N TRP A 59 0.33 -2.87 11.40
CA TRP A 59 -0.81 -2.36 10.64
C TRP A 59 -0.75 -0.84 10.46
N LEU A 60 -0.41 -0.11 11.53
CA LEU A 60 -0.33 1.35 11.51
C LEU A 60 0.80 1.85 10.60
N SER A 61 1.97 1.20 10.63
CA SER A 61 3.09 1.56 9.75
C SER A 61 2.78 1.28 8.28
N ASN A 62 2.04 0.22 7.96
CA ASN A 62 1.51 -0.02 6.62
C ASN A 62 0.55 1.07 6.15
N VAL A 63 -0.41 1.46 7.00
CA VAL A 63 -1.36 2.55 6.70
C VAL A 63 -0.63 3.87 6.50
N LEU A 64 0.34 4.19 7.37
CA LEU A 64 1.20 5.36 7.22
C LEU A 64 1.97 5.35 5.91
N GLY A 65 2.55 4.20 5.50
CA GLY A 65 3.25 4.05 4.22
C GLY A 65 2.35 4.37 3.02
N MET A 66 1.13 3.82 2.99
CA MET A 66 0.14 4.11 1.94
C MET A 66 -0.29 5.58 1.93
N VAL A 67 -0.54 6.18 3.10
CA VAL A 67 -0.93 7.58 3.23
C VAL A 67 0.20 8.52 2.80
N MET A 68 1.45 8.23 3.18
CA MET A 68 2.63 8.99 2.74
C MET A 68 2.82 8.92 1.22
N MET A 69 2.65 7.75 0.62
CA MET A 69 2.66 7.61 -0.85
C MET A 69 1.55 8.41 -1.51
N GLN A 70 0.33 8.38 -0.95
CA GLN A 70 -0.80 9.11 -1.51
C GLN A 70 -0.56 10.62 -1.45
N PHE A 71 -0.04 11.14 -0.33
CA PHE A 71 0.34 12.55 -0.23
C PHE A 71 1.51 12.91 -1.13
N GLY A 72 2.56 12.08 -1.23
CA GLY A 72 3.70 12.33 -2.11
C GLY A 72 3.32 12.30 -3.60
N ALA A 73 2.47 11.35 -4.00
CA ALA A 73 1.92 11.27 -5.35
C ALA A 73 1.04 12.49 -5.67
N VAL A 74 0.22 12.94 -4.72
CA VAL A 74 -0.58 14.17 -4.89
C VAL A 74 0.32 15.40 -5.02
N ASP A 75 1.34 15.56 -4.18
CA ASP A 75 2.23 16.73 -4.19
C ASP A 75 3.14 16.78 -5.45
N MET A 76 3.49 15.62 -6.05
CA MET A 76 4.27 15.55 -7.30
C MET A 76 3.44 15.60 -8.59
N PHE A 77 2.31 14.89 -8.63
CA PHE A 77 1.52 14.70 -9.86
C PHE A 77 0.27 15.60 -9.93
N LEU A 78 0.00 16.40 -8.90
CA LEU A 78 -1.00 17.47 -8.95
C LEU A 78 -0.38 18.85 -8.63
N PRO A 79 0.26 19.49 -9.60
CA PRO A 79 0.56 20.91 -9.49
C PRO A 79 -0.74 21.71 -9.55
N ASP A 80 -1.27 22.15 -8.40
CA ASP A 80 -2.30 23.19 -8.18
C ASP A 80 -3.60 23.16 -9.04
N GLU A 81 -3.85 22.13 -9.84
CA GLU A 81 -5.09 21.98 -10.60
C GLU A 81 -6.07 21.09 -9.84
N LYS A 82 -7.06 21.77 -9.24
CA LYS A 82 -8.39 21.29 -8.82
C LYS A 82 -8.55 19.78 -8.95
N ARG A 83 -8.69 19.08 -7.81
CA ARG A 83 -9.20 17.68 -7.72
C ARG A 83 -10.23 17.47 -8.82
N ASN A 84 -9.82 16.88 -9.94
CA ASN A 84 -10.68 16.68 -11.07
C ASN A 84 -11.28 15.28 -10.88
N PRO A 85 -12.52 15.17 -10.37
CA PRO A 85 -13.10 13.88 -10.02
C PRO A 85 -13.14 12.94 -11.23
N THR A 86 -13.12 13.49 -12.45
CA THR A 86 -13.03 12.70 -13.68
C THR A 86 -11.68 11.97 -13.81
N ARG A 87 -10.55 12.60 -13.43
CA ARG A 87 -9.21 11.98 -13.52
C ARG A 87 -9.06 10.84 -12.53
N ASP A 88 -9.53 11.02 -11.29
CA ASP A 88 -9.54 9.96 -10.28
C ASP A 88 -10.46 8.80 -10.71
N LEU A 89 -11.61 9.11 -11.33
CA LEU A 89 -12.50 8.10 -11.89
C LEU A 89 -11.81 7.32 -13.01
N TRP A 90 -11.14 7.99 -13.95
CA TRP A 90 -10.41 7.36 -15.06
C TRP A 90 -9.22 6.53 -14.59
N ILE A 91 -8.48 6.98 -13.56
CA ILE A 91 -7.39 6.21 -12.96
C ILE A 91 -7.95 4.97 -12.25
N GLY A 92 -9.05 5.11 -11.51
CA GLY A 92 -9.73 3.97 -10.88
C GLY A 92 -10.31 2.98 -11.90
N PHE A 93 -10.85 3.48 -13.01
CA PHE A 93 -11.36 2.65 -14.10
C PHE A 93 -10.23 1.94 -14.84
N GLY A 94 -9.13 2.64 -15.12
CA GLY A 94 -7.94 2.07 -15.75
C GLY A 94 -7.28 1.02 -14.88
N SER A 95 -7.13 1.27 -13.58
CA SER A 95 -6.51 0.33 -12.64
C SER A 95 -7.36 -0.92 -12.40
N SER A 96 -8.69 -0.78 -12.28
CA SER A 96 -9.61 -1.93 -12.14
C SER A 96 -9.69 -2.76 -13.42
N THR A 97 -9.70 -2.11 -14.59
CA THR A 97 -9.66 -2.81 -15.87
C THR A 97 -8.35 -3.57 -16.03
N LEU A 98 -7.21 -2.93 -15.73
CA LEU A 98 -5.90 -3.57 -15.79
C LEU A 98 -5.81 -4.76 -14.84
N TYR A 99 -6.26 -4.60 -13.60
CA TYR A 99 -6.31 -5.69 -12.62
C TYR A 99 -7.15 -6.86 -13.13
N THR A 100 -8.33 -6.59 -13.70
CA THR A 100 -9.22 -7.60 -14.26
C THR A 100 -8.56 -8.35 -15.41
N VAL A 101 -7.89 -7.63 -16.33
CA VAL A 101 -7.18 -8.23 -17.46
C VAL A 101 -6.03 -9.11 -16.99
N VAL A 102 -5.24 -8.65 -16.00
CA VAL A 102 -4.12 -9.41 -15.44
C VAL A 102 -4.60 -10.68 -14.75
N VAL A 103 -5.62 -10.60 -13.91
CA VAL A 103 -6.21 -11.78 -13.23
C VAL A 103 -6.79 -12.75 -14.26
N SER A 104 -7.53 -12.25 -15.25
CA SER A 104 -8.11 -13.09 -16.31
C SER A 104 -7.03 -13.78 -17.14
N ALA A 105 -5.93 -13.09 -17.45
CA ALA A 105 -4.79 -13.67 -18.14
C ALA A 105 -4.11 -14.75 -17.29
N LEU A 106 -3.89 -14.50 -16.00
CA LEU A 106 -3.29 -15.47 -15.07
C LEU A 106 -4.13 -16.76 -14.95
N VAL A 107 -5.46 -16.62 -14.95
CA VAL A 107 -6.40 -17.74 -15.01
C VAL A 107 -6.33 -18.45 -16.35
N TYR A 108 -6.34 -17.72 -17.47
CA TYR A 108 -6.27 -18.27 -18.82
C TYR A 108 -4.98 -19.07 -19.08
N PHE A 109 -3.85 -18.58 -18.57
CA PHE A 109 -2.55 -19.27 -18.66
C PHE A 109 -2.38 -20.39 -17.63
N HIS A 110 -3.42 -20.74 -16.85
CA HIS A 110 -3.38 -21.75 -15.78
C HIS A 110 -2.25 -21.55 -14.77
N ILE A 111 -1.77 -20.31 -14.62
CA ILE A 111 -0.81 -19.94 -13.57
C ILE A 111 -1.54 -19.85 -12.23
N LEU A 112 -2.81 -19.41 -12.26
CA LEU A 112 -3.70 -19.39 -11.11
C LEU A 112 -4.66 -20.59 -11.17
N ASN A 113 -4.46 -21.57 -10.29
CA ASN A 113 -5.41 -22.68 -10.13
C ASN A 113 -6.65 -22.16 -9.40
N ILE A 114 -7.78 -22.18 -10.09
CA ILE A 114 -9.08 -21.86 -9.49
C ILE A 114 -9.46 -23.03 -8.57
N PRO A 115 -9.89 -22.79 -7.32
CA PRO A 115 -10.30 -23.86 -6.43
C PRO A 115 -11.48 -24.64 -7.01
N ASP A 116 -11.43 -25.98 -6.92
CA ASP A 116 -12.38 -26.89 -7.56
C ASP A 116 -13.85 -26.61 -7.20
N PHE A 117 -14.10 -26.01 -6.02
CA PHE A 117 -15.44 -25.60 -5.59
C PHE A 117 -16.13 -24.58 -6.52
N LEU A 118 -15.37 -23.77 -7.28
CA LEU A 118 -15.94 -22.81 -8.24
C LEU A 118 -16.16 -23.42 -9.63
N THR A 119 -15.44 -24.47 -9.98
CA THR A 119 -15.58 -25.19 -11.27
C THR A 119 -16.63 -26.30 -11.22
N ASP A 120 -16.95 -26.82 -10.03
CA ASP A 120 -17.96 -27.86 -9.82
C ASP A 120 -19.41 -27.34 -9.71
N LEU A 121 -19.62 -26.02 -9.88
CA LEU A 121 -20.95 -25.46 -10.14
C LEU A 121 -21.39 -25.84 -11.57
N LYS A 122 -21.76 -27.11 -11.73
CA LYS A 122 -22.57 -27.56 -12.88
C LYS A 122 -23.89 -26.79 -12.87
N PRO A 123 -24.33 -26.23 -14.00
CA PRO A 123 -25.68 -25.68 -14.12
C PRO A 123 -26.75 -26.76 -13.90
#